data_AF-A0AAI9R557-F1
#
_entry.id   AF-A0AAI9R557-F1
#
_cell.length_a   1.000
_cell.length_b   1.000
_cell.length_c   1.000
_cell.angle_alpha   90.00
_cell.angle_beta   90.00
_cell.angle_gamma   90.00
#
_symmetry.space_group_name_H-M   'P 1'
#
loop_
_entity.id
_entity.type
_entity.pdbx_description
1 polymer ?
#
loop_
_entity_poly.entity_id
_entity_poly.type
_entity_poly.pdbx_seq_one_letter_code
_entity_poly.pdbx_strand_id
1 'polypeptide(L)'
;MVRQPAQDRYSPPTRNDRIRKSRKKQLTLFLTSIMVASLFAPSLSADVSFLEPSETRHETANNTLNDSATQTIMSNLNTSNPVEITGVMDDLSRVHLVWIENGSQPLLQYALISTNGVDTVLISNTLIGANNSTSLSSPSLVIDSSRRAHIVWAITDIEILYVLLDPALDDRDGDAGDTANMTLVSYTVADGTGVRNDPDIAIDSYDGAHVVWVDTYDPQGLYFGTPLIYYTMLTFDSSGTFAVQINNSIITPALGFKGNPAVSMGANNTVIVVWEDTRGSLVEYVGLLDTSGSMTEEWKDMCAVFYGGNLTSGEYFQGVKPLLEDASITVLETLYALSGQFSHAANHKNCEDGYIAGGSGSEGPRTTYLGQNTSDTSGGIRYVEFVMYNNSSLTIPTDWGYNSEMWG
;
A
#
# COMPACT_ATOMS: atom_id res chain seq x y z
N MET A 1 47.99 -52.32 57.21
CA MET A 1 47.65 -52.34 55.78
C MET A 1 46.34 -51.55 55.58
N VAL A 2 46.47 -50.24 55.45
CA VAL A 2 46.15 -49.41 54.25
C VAL A 2 44.64 -49.25 54.01
N ARG A 3 44.11 -48.08 54.41
CA ARG A 3 42.86 -47.48 53.90
C ARG A 3 43.17 -46.78 52.57
N GLN A 4 42.43 -47.09 51.51
CA GLN A 4 42.42 -46.31 50.27
C GLN A 4 41.34 -45.21 50.34
N PRO A 5 41.60 -43.98 49.90
CA PRO A 5 40.56 -42.99 49.66
C PRO A 5 40.11 -43.02 48.19
N ALA A 6 38.80 -42.83 47.97
CA ALA A 6 38.22 -42.58 46.67
C ALA A 6 38.62 -41.18 46.17
N GLN A 7 39.22 -41.12 44.98
CA GLN A 7 39.46 -39.85 44.26
C GLN A 7 38.24 -39.55 43.38
N ASP A 8 37.45 -38.55 43.77
CA ASP A 8 36.52 -37.88 42.85
C ASP A 8 37.31 -37.11 41.79
N ARG A 9 37.15 -37.50 40.52
CA ARG A 9 37.69 -36.77 39.38
C ARG A 9 36.77 -35.59 39.04
N TYR A 10 37.08 -34.40 39.56
CA TYR A 10 36.51 -33.15 39.08
C TYR A 10 37.34 -32.64 37.89
N SER A 11 36.83 -32.83 36.66
CA SER A 11 37.46 -32.30 35.45
C SER A 11 37.13 -30.81 35.28
N PRO A 12 38.11 -29.89 35.25
CA PRO A 12 37.83 -28.48 35.03
C PRO A 12 37.35 -28.21 33.59
N PRO A 13 36.41 -27.27 33.38
CA PRO A 13 35.86 -26.98 32.05
C PRO A 13 36.96 -26.48 31.11
N THR A 14 36.98 -27.03 29.91
CA THR A 14 37.97 -26.73 28.86
C THR A 14 37.88 -25.25 28.43
N ARG A 15 38.98 -24.71 27.88
CA ARG A 15 39.11 -23.30 27.47
C ARG A 15 37.98 -22.83 26.54
N ASN A 16 37.45 -23.71 25.70
CA ASN A 16 36.34 -23.42 24.79
C ASN A 16 35.00 -23.20 25.51
N ASP A 17 34.71 -23.93 26.59
CA ASP A 17 33.49 -23.76 27.38
C ASP A 17 33.48 -22.42 28.14
N ARG A 18 34.67 -21.97 28.59
CA ARG A 18 34.82 -20.66 29.23
C ARG A 18 34.58 -19.50 28.26
N ILE A 19 35.07 -19.62 27.02
CA ILE A 19 34.86 -18.62 25.96
C ILE A 19 33.38 -18.56 25.54
N ARG A 20 32.72 -19.71 25.39
CA ARG A 20 31.29 -19.78 25.05
C ARG A 20 30.39 -19.22 26.15
N LYS A 21 30.71 -19.50 27.43
CA LYS A 21 30.01 -18.88 28.57
C LYS A 21 30.23 -17.37 28.65
N SER A 22 31.45 -16.90 28.35
CA SER A 22 31.75 -15.46 28.31
C SER A 22 30.95 -14.73 27.22
N ARG A 23 30.90 -15.29 26.00
CA ARG A 23 30.11 -14.72 24.89
C ARG A 23 28.61 -14.71 25.18
N LYS A 24 28.07 -15.78 25.77
CA LYS A 24 26.65 -15.81 26.20
C LYS A 24 26.36 -14.73 27.24
N LYS A 25 27.23 -14.57 28.26
CA LYS A 25 27.07 -13.49 29.25
C LYS A 25 27.13 -12.09 28.64
N GLN A 26 28.05 -11.86 27.70
CA GLN A 26 28.14 -10.58 26.98
C GLN A 26 26.90 -10.30 26.13
N LEU A 27 26.38 -11.31 25.43
CA LEU A 27 25.16 -11.19 24.63
C LEU A 27 23.94 -10.90 25.51
N THR A 28 23.79 -11.60 26.64
CA THR A 28 22.71 -11.35 27.59
C THR A 28 22.79 -9.94 28.17
N LEU A 29 24.00 -9.46 28.52
CA LEU A 29 24.19 -8.11 29.05
C LEU A 29 23.84 -7.03 28.01
N PHE A 30 24.14 -7.28 26.74
CA PHE A 30 23.83 -6.39 25.62
C PHE A 30 22.32 -6.33 25.37
N LEU A 31 21.63 -7.47 25.31
CA LEU A 31 20.17 -7.53 25.17
C LEU A 31 19.43 -6.87 26.34
N THR A 32 19.90 -7.07 27.58
CA THR A 32 19.32 -6.37 28.74
C THR A 32 19.56 -4.87 28.67
N SER A 33 20.71 -4.44 28.15
CA SER A 33 20.99 -3.00 28.00
C SER A 33 20.10 -2.36 26.93
N ILE A 34 19.81 -3.07 25.84
CA ILE A 34 18.86 -2.61 24.80
C ILE A 34 17.45 -2.52 25.37
N MET A 35 16.96 -3.54 26.09
CA MET A 35 15.63 -3.48 26.72
C MET A 35 15.49 -2.36 27.74
N VAL A 36 16.55 -2.07 28.51
CA VAL A 36 16.53 -0.96 29.46
C VAL A 36 16.58 0.38 28.71
N ALA A 37 17.38 0.50 27.65
CA ALA A 37 17.44 1.71 26.82
C ALA A 37 16.10 2.00 26.12
N SER A 38 15.34 0.97 25.70
CA SER A 38 14.01 1.17 25.10
C SER A 38 12.96 1.70 26.07
N LEU A 39 13.14 1.53 27.39
CA LEU A 39 12.28 2.15 28.41
C LEU A 39 12.54 3.65 28.59
N PHE A 40 13.69 4.14 28.10
CA PHE A 40 14.06 5.56 28.13
C PHE A 40 14.06 6.20 26.73
N ALA A 41 13.60 5.47 25.70
CA ALA A 41 13.27 6.09 24.43
C ALA A 41 12.15 7.12 24.69
N PRO A 42 12.30 8.37 24.24
CA PRO A 42 11.25 9.36 24.42
C PRO A 42 9.97 8.80 23.78
N SER A 43 8.94 8.59 24.59
CA SER A 43 7.59 8.44 24.07
C SER A 43 7.34 9.68 23.23
N LEU A 44 7.11 9.52 21.91
CA LEU A 44 6.55 10.60 21.12
C LEU A 44 5.24 10.99 21.80
N SER A 45 5.24 12.12 22.50
CA SER A 45 3.99 12.79 22.80
C SER A 45 3.42 13.17 21.45
N ALA A 46 2.25 12.64 21.14
CA ALA A 46 1.41 13.25 20.12
C ALA A 46 0.95 14.60 20.69
N ASP A 47 1.82 15.60 20.58
CA ASP A 47 1.37 16.98 20.67
C ASP A 47 0.36 17.14 19.55
N VAL A 48 -0.88 17.38 19.93
CA VAL A 48 -1.94 17.74 19.00
C VAL A 48 -1.50 19.07 18.39
N SER A 49 -0.86 19.00 17.22
CA SER A 49 -0.50 20.17 16.45
C SER A 49 -1.80 20.85 16.05
N PHE A 50 -2.10 21.96 16.72
CA PHE A 50 -3.01 22.92 16.14
C PHE A 50 -2.43 23.32 14.78
N LEU A 51 -3.24 23.23 13.73
CA LEU A 51 -2.93 23.81 12.43
C LEU A 51 -2.76 25.33 12.66
N GLU A 52 -1.53 25.77 12.85
CA GLU A 52 -1.19 27.19 12.93
C GLU A 52 -1.44 27.86 11.57
N PRO A 53 -1.79 29.16 11.54
CA PRO A 53 -2.16 29.81 10.30
C PRO A 53 -0.92 30.07 9.42
N SER A 54 -0.85 29.31 8.33
CA SER A 54 -0.48 29.72 6.96
C SER A 54 0.69 30.72 6.81
N GLU A 55 1.89 30.21 6.56
CA GLU A 55 2.84 30.89 5.67
C GLU A 55 2.96 30.13 4.34
N THR A 56 2.95 30.90 3.26
CA THR A 56 3.05 30.54 1.82
C THR A 56 2.59 29.14 1.45
N ARG A 57 1.29 29.01 1.14
CA ARG A 57 0.77 27.87 0.38
C ARG A 57 1.40 27.90 -1.01
N HIS A 58 2.15 26.87 -1.34
CA HIS A 58 2.24 26.43 -2.73
C HIS A 58 0.89 25.77 -3.04
N GLU A 59 0.12 26.38 -3.93
CA GLU A 59 -1.24 25.95 -4.26
C GLU A 59 -1.18 24.56 -4.91
N THR A 60 -1.75 23.55 -4.26
CA THR A 60 -1.97 22.24 -4.86
C THR A 60 -3.36 22.21 -5.50
N ALA A 61 -3.46 21.60 -6.68
CA ALA A 61 -4.73 21.44 -7.37
C ALA A 61 -5.64 20.48 -6.59
N ASN A 62 -6.76 20.94 -6.03
CA ASN A 62 -7.70 20.05 -5.32
C ASN A 62 -8.84 19.49 -6.20
N ASN A 63 -8.71 19.60 -7.53
CA ASN A 63 -9.67 19.06 -8.50
C ASN A 63 -11.16 19.47 -8.27
N THR A 64 -11.44 20.64 -7.68
CA THR A 64 -12.82 21.09 -7.34
C THR A 64 -13.55 21.90 -8.41
N LEU A 65 -13.04 21.97 -9.65
CA LEU A 65 -13.75 22.71 -10.69
C LEU A 65 -15.01 21.95 -11.13
N ASN A 66 -16.13 22.66 -11.27
CA ASN A 66 -17.34 22.07 -11.84
C ASN A 66 -17.15 21.80 -13.35
N ASP A 67 -17.79 20.76 -13.87
CA ASP A 67 -17.61 20.29 -15.26
C ASP A 67 -17.76 21.39 -16.32
N SER A 68 -18.59 22.41 -16.06
CA SER A 68 -18.84 23.53 -17.00
C SER A 68 -17.64 24.47 -17.14
N ALA A 69 -16.91 24.76 -16.06
CA ALA A 69 -15.74 25.64 -16.12
C ALA A 69 -14.58 24.93 -16.83
N THR A 70 -14.35 23.65 -16.50
CA THR A 70 -13.36 22.80 -17.17
C THR A 70 -13.66 22.67 -18.66
N GLN A 71 -14.90 22.37 -19.05
CA GLN A 71 -15.29 22.30 -20.48
C GLN A 71 -15.05 23.62 -21.23
N THR A 72 -15.31 24.76 -20.59
CA THR A 72 -15.11 26.07 -21.23
C THR A 72 -13.63 26.32 -21.50
N ILE A 73 -12.77 26.09 -20.51
CA ILE A 73 -11.33 26.26 -20.62
C ILE A 73 -10.74 25.30 -21.67
N MET A 74 -11.14 24.03 -21.63
CA MET A 74 -10.65 23.01 -22.57
C MET A 74 -11.10 23.28 -24.02
N SER A 75 -12.30 23.84 -24.21
CA SER A 75 -12.79 24.18 -25.56
C SER A 75 -11.91 25.22 -26.27
N ASN A 76 -11.25 26.11 -25.52
CA ASN A 76 -10.33 27.11 -26.07
C ASN A 76 -8.95 26.53 -26.45
N LEU A 77 -8.64 25.30 -26.03
CA LEU A 77 -7.36 24.62 -26.28
C LEU A 77 -7.41 23.60 -27.42
N ASN A 78 -8.48 23.58 -28.23
CA ASN A 78 -8.68 22.63 -29.34
C ASN A 78 -8.45 21.15 -28.93
N THR A 79 -8.87 20.77 -27.72
CA THR A 79 -8.68 19.43 -27.16
C THR A 79 -9.55 18.40 -27.87
N SER A 80 -9.09 17.16 -28.01
CA SER A 80 -9.82 16.13 -28.77
C SER A 80 -10.64 15.21 -27.88
N ASN A 81 -10.07 14.78 -26.75
CA ASN A 81 -10.69 13.88 -25.78
C ASN A 81 -9.92 13.93 -24.43
N PRO A 82 -9.95 15.07 -23.73
CA PRO A 82 -9.18 15.24 -22.50
C PRO A 82 -9.80 14.44 -21.34
N VAL A 83 -8.97 13.70 -20.62
CA VAL A 83 -9.30 13.00 -19.37
C VAL A 83 -8.28 13.37 -18.29
N GLU A 84 -8.68 13.21 -17.03
CA GLU A 84 -7.81 13.44 -15.85
C GLU A 84 -7.09 14.80 -15.90
N ILE A 85 -7.88 15.86 -15.95
CA ILE A 85 -7.40 17.24 -16.04
C ILE A 85 -7.04 17.72 -14.63
N THR A 86 -5.88 18.35 -14.48
CA THR A 86 -5.48 19.05 -13.26
C THR A 86 -4.80 20.37 -13.60
N GLY A 87 -4.80 21.31 -12.65
CA GLY A 87 -4.29 22.65 -12.91
C GLY A 87 -4.04 23.48 -11.65
N VAL A 88 -3.06 24.37 -11.75
CA VAL A 88 -2.65 25.27 -10.67
C VAL A 88 -2.55 26.70 -11.21
N MET A 89 -2.99 27.66 -10.42
CA MET A 89 -2.86 29.09 -10.74
C MET A 89 -1.60 29.67 -10.08
N ASP A 90 -0.81 30.42 -10.83
CA ASP A 90 0.34 31.14 -10.31
C ASP A 90 0.00 32.55 -9.81
N ASP A 91 1.00 33.20 -9.20
CA ASP A 91 0.91 34.54 -8.62
C ASP A 91 0.69 35.66 -9.66
N LEU A 92 0.72 35.35 -10.96
CA LEU A 92 0.43 36.26 -12.06
C LEU A 92 -0.96 36.03 -12.67
N SER A 93 -1.81 35.24 -12.00
CA SER A 93 -3.13 34.82 -12.47
C SER A 93 -3.05 34.01 -13.77
N ARG A 94 -2.00 33.22 -13.96
CA ARG A 94 -1.89 32.27 -15.07
C ARG A 94 -2.19 30.87 -14.57
N VAL A 95 -2.99 30.14 -15.30
CA VAL A 95 -3.36 28.76 -15.00
C VAL A 95 -2.47 27.84 -15.82
N HIS A 96 -1.66 27.05 -15.12
CA HIS A 96 -0.91 25.92 -15.66
C HIS A 96 -1.86 24.72 -15.66
N LEU A 97 -2.03 24.08 -16.80
CA LEU A 97 -2.93 22.94 -16.97
C LEU A 97 -2.15 21.74 -17.48
N VAL A 98 -2.47 20.56 -16.97
CA VAL A 98 -2.01 19.29 -17.51
C VAL A 98 -3.19 18.32 -17.59
N TRP A 99 -3.23 17.52 -18.64
CA TRP A 99 -4.25 16.50 -18.84
C TRP A 99 -3.73 15.37 -19.70
N ILE A 100 -4.49 14.28 -19.78
CA ILE A 100 -4.24 13.18 -20.70
C ILE A 100 -5.21 13.30 -21.88
N GLU A 101 -4.70 13.39 -23.10
CA GLU A 101 -5.51 13.19 -24.31
C GLU A 101 -5.70 11.69 -24.52
N ASN A 102 -6.94 11.23 -24.36
CA ASN A 102 -7.27 9.82 -24.45
C ASN A 102 -7.42 9.37 -25.91
N GLY A 103 -6.70 8.33 -26.29
CA GLY A 103 -6.69 7.73 -27.62
C GLY A 103 -6.02 6.36 -27.60
N SER A 104 -5.71 5.79 -28.76
CA SER A 104 -4.96 4.51 -28.84
C SER A 104 -3.55 4.60 -28.27
N GLN A 105 -2.98 5.81 -28.26
CA GLN A 105 -1.73 6.16 -27.61
C GLN A 105 -2.03 7.42 -26.79
N PRO A 106 -2.37 7.28 -25.50
CA PRO A 106 -2.65 8.43 -24.66
C PRO A 106 -1.41 9.33 -24.56
N LEU A 107 -1.65 10.64 -24.55
CA LEU A 107 -0.59 11.65 -24.55
C LEU A 107 -0.77 12.62 -23.38
N LEU A 108 0.30 12.90 -22.64
CA LEU A 108 0.29 13.95 -21.62
C LEU A 108 0.43 15.32 -22.30
N GLN A 109 -0.49 16.22 -22.02
CA GLN A 109 -0.52 17.56 -22.60
C GLN A 109 -0.39 18.62 -21.52
N TYR A 110 0.24 19.73 -21.87
CA TYR A 110 0.37 20.92 -21.03
C TYR A 110 -0.15 22.16 -21.78
N ALA A 111 -0.70 23.12 -21.03
CA ALA A 111 -1.06 24.44 -21.53
C ALA A 111 -0.89 25.51 -20.45
N LEU A 112 -0.75 26.76 -20.89
CA LEU A 112 -0.68 27.92 -20.02
C LEU A 112 -1.67 28.99 -20.48
N ILE A 113 -2.55 29.43 -19.58
CA ILE A 113 -3.61 30.40 -19.89
C ILE A 113 -3.49 31.58 -18.93
N SER A 114 -3.53 32.81 -19.43
CA SER A 114 -3.67 34.01 -18.61
C SER A 114 -5.15 34.31 -18.35
N THR A 115 -5.53 34.53 -17.09
CA THR A 115 -6.91 34.89 -16.70
C THR A 115 -7.07 36.39 -16.40
N ASN A 116 -6.04 37.20 -16.67
CA ASN A 116 -6.08 38.65 -16.45
C ASN A 116 -6.96 39.34 -17.50
N GLY A 117 -8.25 39.51 -17.19
CA GLY A 117 -9.22 40.33 -17.93
C GLY A 117 -9.97 39.60 -19.05
N VAL A 118 -9.27 38.86 -19.89
CA VAL A 118 -9.84 37.93 -20.89
C VAL A 118 -8.93 36.70 -20.95
N ASP A 119 -9.53 35.50 -20.86
CA ASP A 119 -8.79 34.23 -20.93
C ASP A 119 -8.00 34.16 -22.25
N THR A 120 -6.68 34.31 -22.14
CA THR A 120 -5.76 34.34 -23.28
C THR A 120 -4.84 33.13 -23.19
N VAL A 121 -4.84 32.31 -24.22
CA VAL A 121 -3.90 31.18 -24.33
C VAL A 121 -2.50 31.76 -24.54
N LEU A 122 -1.59 31.48 -23.62
CA LEU A 122 -0.18 31.84 -23.72
C LEU A 122 0.63 30.71 -24.33
N ILE A 123 0.33 29.48 -23.93
CA ILE A 123 0.88 28.25 -24.51
C ILE A 123 -0.31 27.32 -24.72
N SER A 124 -0.53 26.93 -25.97
CA SER A 124 -1.58 26.00 -26.39
C SER A 124 -1.19 24.56 -26.07
N ASN A 125 -2.02 23.60 -26.51
CA ASN A 125 -1.81 22.17 -26.26
C ASN A 125 -0.41 21.69 -26.67
N THR A 126 0.40 21.37 -25.67
CA THR A 126 1.81 21.04 -25.84
C THR A 126 2.08 19.64 -25.32
N LEU A 127 2.55 18.75 -26.19
CA LEU A 127 2.86 17.37 -25.81
C LEU A 127 4.08 17.32 -24.89
N ILE A 128 3.92 16.78 -23.67
CA ILE A 128 5.01 16.63 -22.71
C ILE A 128 5.39 15.16 -22.54
N GLY A 129 6.69 14.88 -22.41
CA GLY A 129 7.16 13.56 -22.00
C GLY A 129 6.89 12.44 -23.00
N ALA A 130 7.05 12.71 -24.31
CA ALA A 130 6.69 11.82 -25.42
C ALA A 130 7.09 10.35 -25.19
N ASN A 131 6.12 9.56 -24.73
CA ASN A 131 6.20 8.13 -24.52
C ASN A 131 5.11 7.45 -25.36
N ASN A 132 5.49 6.44 -26.14
CA ASN A 132 4.56 5.64 -26.93
C ASN A 132 3.81 4.61 -26.06
N SER A 133 3.32 5.06 -24.91
CA SER A 133 2.59 4.23 -23.96
C SER A 133 1.19 3.89 -24.49
N THR A 134 0.67 2.76 -24.02
CA THR A 134 -0.73 2.37 -24.23
C THR A 134 -1.65 2.81 -23.09
N SER A 135 -1.09 3.30 -21.98
CA SER A 135 -1.85 3.76 -20.81
C SER A 135 -1.07 4.82 -20.03
N LEU A 136 -1.73 5.93 -19.73
CA LEU A 136 -1.25 6.98 -18.83
C LEU A 136 -2.33 7.23 -17.79
N SER A 137 -1.94 7.62 -16.58
CA SER A 137 -2.87 7.94 -15.50
C SER A 137 -2.27 8.88 -14.47
N SER A 138 -3.17 9.47 -13.69
CA SER A 138 -2.92 10.20 -12.44
C SER A 138 -1.86 11.29 -12.59
N PRO A 139 -2.02 12.26 -13.53
CA PRO A 139 -1.13 13.40 -13.60
C PRO A 139 -1.34 14.31 -12.39
N SER A 140 -0.25 14.79 -11.80
CA SER A 140 -0.25 15.82 -10.74
C SER A 140 0.74 16.93 -11.11
N LEU A 141 0.38 18.16 -10.75
CA LEU A 141 1.08 19.39 -11.15
C LEU A 141 1.15 20.35 -9.97
N VAL A 142 2.33 20.91 -9.78
CA VAL A 142 2.61 22.00 -8.85
C VAL A 142 3.58 23.00 -9.47
N ILE A 143 3.58 24.21 -8.94
CA ILE A 143 4.46 25.29 -9.40
C ILE A 143 5.42 25.72 -8.30
N ASP A 144 6.64 26.04 -8.68
CA ASP A 144 7.65 26.53 -7.75
C ASP A 144 7.73 28.07 -7.71
N SER A 145 8.63 28.60 -6.87
CA SER A 145 8.78 30.05 -6.68
C SER A 145 9.16 30.82 -7.95
N SER A 146 9.72 30.13 -8.95
CA SER A 146 10.08 30.69 -10.26
C SER A 146 8.99 30.51 -11.31
N ARG A 147 7.80 30.01 -10.92
CA ARG A 147 6.67 29.64 -11.78
C ARG A 147 7.02 28.55 -12.81
N ARG A 148 7.95 27.67 -12.46
CA ARG A 148 8.25 26.47 -13.24
C ARG A 148 7.26 25.39 -12.83
N ALA A 149 6.82 24.61 -13.80
CA ALA A 149 5.84 23.55 -13.60
C ALA A 149 6.56 22.22 -13.33
N HIS A 150 6.28 21.63 -12.17
CA HIS A 150 6.71 20.28 -11.81
C HIS A 150 5.54 19.35 -12.03
N ILE A 151 5.70 18.37 -12.91
CA ILE A 151 4.62 17.47 -13.32
C ILE A 151 5.07 16.03 -13.10
N VAL A 152 4.21 15.25 -12.45
CA VAL A 152 4.36 13.80 -12.30
C VAL A 152 3.18 13.08 -12.90
N TRP A 153 3.39 11.87 -13.41
CA TRP A 153 2.32 11.02 -13.94
C TRP A 153 2.78 9.56 -13.97
N ALA A 154 1.83 8.65 -14.13
CA ALA A 154 2.12 7.24 -14.31
C ALA A 154 2.02 6.82 -15.78
N ILE A 155 2.94 5.97 -16.21
CA ILE A 155 2.60 4.92 -17.17
C ILE A 155 1.94 3.82 -16.34
N THR A 156 0.62 3.69 -16.45
CA THR A 156 -0.20 2.84 -15.59
C THR A 156 0.42 1.46 -15.41
N ASP A 157 0.61 1.07 -14.14
CA ASP A 157 1.21 -0.17 -13.67
C ASP A 157 2.72 -0.36 -13.96
N ILE A 158 3.40 0.57 -14.63
CA ILE A 158 4.78 0.37 -15.12
C ILE A 158 5.77 1.37 -14.51
N GLU A 159 5.56 2.67 -14.72
CA GLU A 159 6.55 3.72 -14.39
C GLU A 159 5.90 4.95 -13.76
N ILE A 160 6.61 5.60 -12.84
CA ILE A 160 6.31 6.97 -12.40
C ILE A 160 7.33 7.90 -13.05
N LEU A 161 6.84 8.92 -13.74
CA LEU A 161 7.64 9.87 -14.50
C LEU A 161 7.52 11.26 -13.88
N TYR A 162 8.58 12.06 -14.06
CA TYR A 162 8.68 13.43 -13.60
C TYR A 162 9.29 14.32 -14.69
N VAL A 163 8.77 15.53 -14.82
CA VAL A 163 9.33 16.57 -15.69
C VAL A 163 9.27 17.93 -14.98
N LEU A 164 10.32 18.72 -15.19
CA LEU A 164 10.38 20.13 -14.79
C LEU A 164 10.39 20.99 -16.04
N LEU A 165 9.37 21.83 -16.19
CA LEU A 165 9.22 22.77 -17.30
C LEU A 165 9.41 24.20 -16.82
N ASP A 166 10.10 25.02 -17.59
CA ASP A 166 10.12 26.48 -17.44
C ASP A 166 9.38 27.15 -18.60
N PRO A 167 8.10 27.52 -18.40
CA PRO A 167 7.31 28.21 -19.42
C PRO A 167 7.81 29.61 -19.75
N ALA A 168 8.81 30.16 -19.05
CA ALA A 168 9.44 31.45 -19.39
C ALA A 168 10.46 31.36 -20.51
N LEU A 169 10.86 30.14 -20.88
CA LEU A 169 11.75 29.89 -22.02
C LEU A 169 10.99 29.82 -23.35
N ASP A 170 9.66 29.78 -23.29
CA ASP A 170 8.78 29.91 -24.43
C ASP A 170 8.47 31.40 -24.75
N ASP A 171 8.15 31.72 -26.00
CA ASP A 171 7.79 33.09 -26.40
C ASP A 171 6.34 33.47 -26.05
N ARG A 172 5.51 32.49 -25.66
CA ARG A 172 4.15 32.62 -25.13
C ARG A 172 3.21 33.35 -26.08
N ASP A 173 3.34 33.10 -27.37
CA ASP A 173 2.55 33.76 -28.41
C ASP A 173 1.16 33.14 -28.63
N GLY A 174 0.85 32.06 -27.90
CA GLY A 174 -0.40 31.32 -27.96
C GLY A 174 -0.36 30.08 -28.84
N ASP A 175 0.78 29.73 -29.44
CA ASP A 175 0.99 28.48 -30.15
C ASP A 175 1.41 27.32 -29.21
N ALA A 176 1.75 26.16 -29.77
CA ALA A 176 2.20 25.02 -28.99
C ALA A 176 3.67 25.22 -28.59
N GLY A 177 3.96 25.08 -27.29
CA GLY A 177 5.24 25.49 -26.73
C GLY A 177 6.44 24.67 -27.23
N ASP A 178 7.61 25.32 -27.25
CA ASP A 178 8.87 24.67 -27.61
C ASP A 178 9.41 23.80 -26.46
N THR A 179 8.95 22.55 -26.42
CA THR A 179 9.35 21.57 -25.40
C THR A 179 10.84 21.28 -25.33
N ALA A 180 11.58 21.47 -26.43
CA ALA A 180 13.03 21.27 -26.43
C ALA A 180 13.75 22.37 -25.62
N ASN A 181 13.17 23.56 -25.55
CA ASN A 181 13.70 24.68 -24.79
C ASN A 181 13.11 24.75 -23.37
N MET A 182 11.80 24.52 -23.23
CA MET A 182 11.10 24.62 -21.94
C MET A 182 11.47 23.51 -20.95
N THR A 183 11.88 22.33 -21.43
CA THR A 183 12.14 21.18 -20.53
C THR A 183 13.50 21.30 -19.87
N LEU A 184 13.51 21.53 -18.54
CA LEU A 184 14.74 21.58 -17.75
C LEU A 184 15.19 20.20 -17.29
N VAL A 185 14.24 19.32 -16.95
CA VAL A 185 14.51 17.97 -16.45
C VAL A 185 13.44 17.01 -16.97
N SER A 186 13.88 15.82 -17.39
CA SER A 186 13.03 14.63 -17.52
C SER A 186 13.66 13.50 -16.73
N TYR A 187 12.89 12.87 -15.83
CA TYR A 187 13.40 11.85 -14.91
C TYR A 187 12.37 10.74 -14.67
N THR A 188 12.84 9.50 -14.64
CA THR A 188 12.04 8.33 -14.24
C THR A 188 12.19 8.17 -12.73
N VAL A 189 11.11 8.44 -11.99
CA VAL A 189 11.05 8.36 -10.53
C VAL A 189 11.12 6.91 -10.08
N ALA A 190 10.34 6.03 -10.72
CA ALA A 190 10.30 4.61 -10.40
C ALA A 190 9.97 3.78 -11.65
N ASP A 191 10.66 2.66 -11.81
CA ASP A 191 10.50 1.70 -12.90
C ASP A 191 10.85 0.28 -12.43
N GLY A 192 10.74 -0.69 -13.34
CA GLY A 192 11.15 -2.08 -13.09
C GLY A 192 10.07 -2.94 -12.41
N THR A 193 10.50 -3.88 -11.56
CA THR A 193 9.58 -4.85 -10.94
C THR A 193 8.60 -4.18 -9.99
N GLY A 194 7.34 -4.61 -10.02
CA GLY A 194 6.26 -4.01 -9.24
C GLY A 194 5.18 -3.43 -10.15
N VAL A 195 4.09 -3.01 -9.54
CA VAL A 195 2.93 -2.33 -10.14
C VAL A 195 2.82 -0.99 -9.44
N ARG A 196 2.87 0.10 -10.19
CA ARG A 196 2.98 1.45 -9.63
C ARG A 196 2.04 2.44 -10.31
N ASN A 197 1.35 3.24 -9.49
CA ASN A 197 0.29 4.16 -9.91
C ASN A 197 0.14 5.33 -8.91
N ASP A 198 -0.78 6.23 -9.23
CA ASP A 198 -1.28 7.29 -8.34
C ASP A 198 -0.18 8.16 -7.72
N PRO A 199 0.70 8.77 -8.53
CA PRO A 199 1.67 9.70 -7.99
C PRO A 199 1.00 11.02 -7.59
N ASP A 200 1.52 11.62 -6.53
CA ASP A 200 1.22 13.00 -6.15
C ASP A 200 2.51 13.75 -5.81
N ILE A 201 2.48 15.07 -5.96
CA ILE A 201 3.66 15.94 -5.82
C ILE A 201 3.35 17.20 -5.00
N ALA A 202 4.30 17.61 -4.17
CA ALA A 202 4.30 18.91 -3.50
C ALA A 202 5.68 19.57 -3.57
N ILE A 203 5.71 20.90 -3.46
CA ILE A 203 6.95 21.70 -3.45
C ILE A 203 7.17 22.31 -2.07
N ASP A 204 8.38 22.18 -1.54
CA ASP A 204 8.81 22.84 -0.30
C ASP A 204 9.23 24.30 -0.52
N SER A 205 9.52 25.02 0.56
CA SER A 205 9.92 26.43 0.48
C SER A 205 11.27 26.68 -0.21
N TYR A 206 12.01 25.63 -0.59
CA TYR A 206 13.30 25.70 -1.30
C TYR A 206 13.17 25.21 -2.76
N ASP A 207 11.95 25.09 -3.27
CA ASP A 207 11.65 24.54 -4.60
C ASP A 207 12.05 23.05 -4.77
N GLY A 208 12.16 22.32 -3.66
CA GLY A 208 12.34 20.88 -3.64
C GLY A 208 11.03 20.15 -3.88
N ALA A 209 11.02 19.20 -4.81
CA ALA A 209 9.86 18.39 -5.15
C ALA A 209 9.80 17.11 -4.30
N HIS A 210 8.66 16.91 -3.67
CA HIS A 210 8.33 15.75 -2.85
C HIS A 210 7.30 14.92 -3.60
N VAL A 211 7.67 13.71 -4.01
CA VAL A 211 6.79 12.84 -4.81
C VAL A 211 6.45 11.60 -3.99
N VAL A 212 5.16 11.27 -3.94
CA VAL A 212 4.64 10.03 -3.35
C VAL A 212 3.88 9.24 -4.40
N TRP A 213 3.86 7.91 -4.29
CA TRP A 213 3.12 7.04 -5.19
C TRP A 213 2.81 5.69 -4.54
N VAL A 214 1.93 4.91 -5.16
CA VAL A 214 1.66 3.52 -4.79
C VAL A 214 2.59 2.60 -5.59
N ASP A 215 3.22 1.62 -4.94
CA ASP A 215 4.03 0.59 -5.60
C ASP A 215 3.87 -0.76 -4.89
N THR A 216 3.88 -1.86 -5.64
CA THR A 216 3.89 -3.24 -5.10
C THR A 216 5.29 -3.85 -5.05
N TYR A 217 6.32 -3.11 -5.46
CA TYR A 217 7.70 -3.53 -5.28
C TYR A 217 7.99 -3.79 -3.81
N ASP A 218 8.42 -5.00 -3.49
CA ASP A 218 8.73 -5.41 -2.13
C ASP A 218 10.04 -6.20 -2.15
N PRO A 219 11.19 -5.52 -2.02
CA PRO A 219 12.50 -6.15 -2.20
C PRO A 219 12.80 -7.23 -1.16
N GLN A 220 12.12 -7.20 0.00
CA GLN A 220 12.33 -8.14 1.09
C GLN A 220 11.22 -9.20 1.18
N GLY A 221 10.16 -9.07 0.38
CA GLY A 221 8.99 -9.96 0.43
C GLY A 221 8.23 -9.91 1.75
N LEU A 222 8.42 -8.87 2.56
CA LEU A 222 7.82 -8.74 3.90
C LEU A 222 6.33 -8.40 3.83
N TYR A 223 5.92 -7.78 2.73
CA TYR A 223 4.58 -7.27 2.49
C TYR A 223 3.83 -8.07 1.42
N PHE A 224 4.37 -9.22 0.99
CA PHE A 224 3.74 -10.14 0.04
C PHE A 224 3.24 -9.47 -1.26
N GLY A 225 3.92 -8.40 -1.69
CA GLY A 225 3.52 -7.62 -2.88
C GLY A 225 2.22 -6.83 -2.72
N THR A 226 1.77 -6.57 -1.48
CA THR A 226 0.66 -5.63 -1.25
C THR A 226 1.07 -4.22 -1.65
N PRO A 227 0.12 -3.35 -2.04
CA PRO A 227 0.41 -1.93 -2.29
C PRO A 227 1.07 -1.23 -1.08
N LEU A 228 2.16 -0.52 -1.36
CA LEU A 228 2.93 0.28 -0.40
C LEU A 228 2.97 1.73 -0.87
N ILE A 229 3.09 2.66 0.09
CA ILE A 229 3.33 4.07 -0.26
C ILE A 229 4.82 4.33 -0.25
N TYR A 230 5.29 4.86 -1.36
CA TYR A 230 6.66 5.28 -1.58
C TYR A 230 6.79 6.80 -1.55
N TYR A 231 8.01 7.25 -1.29
CA TYR A 231 8.37 8.66 -1.22
C TYR A 231 9.78 8.88 -1.79
N THR A 232 9.96 9.98 -2.52
CA THR A 232 11.25 10.49 -2.99
C THR A 232 11.30 12.02 -2.89
N MET A 233 12.50 12.58 -2.83
CA MET A 233 12.72 14.02 -2.85
C MET A 233 13.70 14.39 -3.95
N LEU A 234 13.26 15.26 -4.85
CA LEU A 234 14.00 15.74 -6.01
C LEU A 234 14.27 17.25 -5.86
N THR A 235 15.42 17.71 -6.34
CA THR A 235 15.79 19.13 -6.28
C THR A 235 16.38 19.57 -7.60
N PHE A 236 16.12 20.82 -7.98
CA PHE A 236 16.77 21.48 -9.09
C PHE A 236 17.29 22.85 -8.63
N ASP A 237 18.60 22.97 -8.49
CA ASP A 237 19.20 24.17 -7.92
C ASP A 237 19.29 25.34 -8.91
N SER A 238 19.64 26.52 -8.41
CA SER A 238 19.79 27.73 -9.22
C SER A 238 20.95 27.65 -10.24
N SER A 239 21.83 26.65 -10.13
CA SER A 239 22.90 26.41 -11.10
C SER A 239 22.46 25.52 -12.27
N GLY A 240 21.21 25.03 -12.23
CA GLY A 240 20.67 24.12 -13.22
C GLY A 240 20.96 22.64 -12.94
N THR A 241 21.36 22.29 -11.72
CA THR A 241 21.71 20.93 -11.36
C THR A 241 20.50 20.20 -10.76
N PHE A 242 20.12 19.09 -11.39
CA PHE A 242 19.13 18.16 -10.86
C PHE A 242 19.78 17.13 -9.92
N ALA A 243 19.14 16.84 -8.79
CA ALA A 243 19.58 15.81 -7.85
C ALA A 243 18.43 15.14 -7.11
N VAL A 244 18.59 13.85 -6.81
CA VAL A 244 17.72 13.08 -5.90
C VAL A 244 18.31 13.20 -4.49
N GLN A 245 17.62 13.87 -3.58
CA GLN A 245 18.05 14.08 -2.20
C GLN A 245 17.68 12.91 -1.29
N ILE A 246 16.47 12.39 -1.47
CA ILE A 246 15.99 11.19 -0.78
C ILE A 246 15.57 10.22 -1.87
N ASN A 247 16.18 9.04 -1.89
CA ASN A 247 15.85 8.00 -2.86
C ASN A 247 14.53 7.31 -2.48
N ASN A 248 13.97 6.54 -3.41
CA ASN A 248 12.71 5.82 -3.28
C ASN A 248 12.66 5.02 -1.97
N SER A 249 11.82 5.46 -1.05
CA SER A 249 11.73 4.95 0.31
C SER A 249 10.28 4.55 0.64
N ILE A 250 10.09 3.35 1.18
CA ILE A 250 8.79 2.90 1.70
C ILE A 250 8.51 3.65 3.00
N ILE A 251 7.35 4.32 3.09
CA ILE A 251 6.95 5.07 4.29
C ILE A 251 5.84 4.38 5.09
N THR A 252 5.33 3.25 4.61
CA THR A 252 4.25 2.50 5.27
C THR A 252 4.77 1.19 5.88
N PRO A 253 4.67 0.99 7.22
CA PRO A 253 5.35 -0.11 7.90
C PRO A 253 4.48 -1.36 8.15
N ALA A 254 3.42 -1.60 7.37
CA ALA A 254 2.46 -2.67 7.68
C ALA A 254 1.75 -3.24 6.44
N LEU A 255 1.22 -4.45 6.60
CA LEU A 255 0.30 -5.08 5.65
C LEU A 255 -1.02 -4.32 5.58
N GLY A 256 -1.68 -4.45 4.44
CA GLY A 256 -2.94 -3.78 4.14
C GLY A 256 -2.89 -3.18 2.74
N PHE A 257 -4.06 -2.98 2.17
CA PHE A 257 -4.19 -2.27 0.92
C PHE A 257 -4.03 -0.77 1.17
N LYS A 258 -3.26 -0.13 0.29
CA LYS A 258 -2.94 1.29 0.35
C LYS A 258 -3.13 1.89 -1.02
N GLY A 259 -3.73 3.06 -1.09
CA GLY A 259 -4.08 3.69 -2.35
C GLY A 259 -4.15 5.20 -2.24
N ASN A 260 -4.18 5.86 -3.40
CA ASN A 260 -4.47 7.29 -3.54
C ASN A 260 -3.69 8.18 -2.54
N PRO A 261 -2.35 8.10 -2.50
CA PRO A 261 -1.56 8.94 -1.63
C PRO A 261 -1.68 10.41 -2.07
N ALA A 262 -1.70 11.30 -1.10
CA ALA A 262 -1.57 12.73 -1.34
C ALA A 262 -0.48 13.30 -0.42
N VAL A 263 0.31 14.23 -0.97
CA VAL A 263 1.39 14.89 -0.25
C VAL A 263 1.15 16.39 -0.18
N SER A 264 1.47 16.97 0.97
CA SER A 264 1.42 18.41 1.17
C SER A 264 2.54 18.86 2.10
N MET A 265 2.78 20.17 2.09
CA MET A 265 3.84 20.78 2.87
C MET A 265 3.26 21.58 4.02
N GLY A 266 3.62 21.18 5.24
CA GLY A 266 3.35 21.91 6.46
C GLY A 266 4.40 22.98 6.73
N ALA A 267 4.20 23.72 7.82
CA ALA A 267 5.18 24.71 8.27
C ALA A 267 6.58 24.09 8.46
N ASN A 268 7.62 24.88 8.19
CA ASN A 268 9.02 24.47 8.24
C ASN A 268 9.36 23.27 7.33
N ASN A 269 8.72 23.15 6.17
CA ASN A 269 8.91 22.05 5.21
C ASN A 269 8.64 20.67 5.82
N THR A 270 7.68 20.59 6.73
CA THR A 270 7.23 19.30 7.28
C THR A 270 6.43 18.56 6.21
N VAL A 271 6.91 17.38 5.79
CA VAL A 271 6.19 16.53 4.82
C VAL A 271 5.00 15.86 5.48
N ILE A 272 3.81 16.12 4.94
CA ILE A 272 2.56 15.48 5.36
C ILE A 272 2.10 14.61 4.20
N VAL A 273 2.08 13.30 4.42
CA VAL A 273 1.55 12.32 3.47
C VAL A 273 0.32 11.68 4.08
N VAL A 274 -0.76 11.63 3.31
CA VAL A 274 -1.99 10.90 3.64
C VAL A 274 -2.25 9.87 2.55
N TRP A 275 -2.93 8.78 2.90
CA TRP A 275 -3.27 7.70 1.96
C TRP A 275 -4.51 6.96 2.44
N GLU A 276 -5.16 6.24 1.54
CA GLU A 276 -6.18 5.27 1.91
C GLU A 276 -5.52 4.03 2.50
N ASP A 277 -6.06 3.51 3.59
CA ASP A 277 -5.47 2.37 4.30
C ASP A 277 -6.57 1.44 4.80
N THR A 278 -6.44 0.13 4.55
CA THR A 278 -7.40 -0.84 5.05
C THR A 278 -7.19 -1.22 6.51
N ARG A 279 -6.12 -0.77 7.17
CA ARG A 279 -5.94 -1.03 8.61
C ARG A 279 -7.10 -0.40 9.40
N GLY A 280 -7.55 -1.10 10.43
CA GLY A 280 -8.79 -0.79 11.14
C GLY A 280 -10.06 -1.32 10.45
N SER A 281 -9.94 -1.92 9.25
CA SER A 281 -11.08 -2.57 8.58
C SER A 281 -11.50 -3.86 9.26
N LEU A 282 -12.75 -4.20 9.00
CA LEU A 282 -13.39 -5.46 9.34
C LEU A 282 -13.59 -6.25 8.04
N VAL A 283 -12.99 -7.43 7.93
CA VAL A 283 -13.08 -8.29 6.74
C VAL A 283 -13.80 -9.56 7.09
N GLU A 284 -14.92 -9.86 6.43
CA GLU A 284 -15.62 -11.14 6.59
C GLU A 284 -15.11 -12.16 5.57
N TYR A 285 -14.57 -13.26 6.06
CA TYR A 285 -14.16 -14.42 5.28
C TYR A 285 -15.18 -15.54 5.45
N VAL A 286 -15.81 -15.95 4.35
CA VAL A 286 -16.67 -17.12 4.31
C VAL A 286 -16.07 -18.14 3.36
N GLY A 287 -15.63 -19.27 3.91
CA GLY A 287 -15.05 -20.38 3.15
C GLY A 287 -15.99 -21.57 3.15
N LEU A 288 -16.15 -22.22 2.01
CA LEU A 288 -16.70 -23.58 1.93
C LEU A 288 -15.53 -24.58 1.98
N LEU A 289 -15.69 -25.68 2.71
CA LEU A 289 -14.67 -26.68 2.92
C LEU A 289 -15.17 -28.06 2.49
N ASP A 290 -14.38 -28.72 1.65
CA ASP A 290 -14.55 -30.13 1.32
C ASP A 290 -14.16 -30.99 2.52
N THR A 291 -15.06 -31.90 2.89
CA THR A 291 -14.90 -32.82 4.02
C THR A 291 -14.76 -34.28 3.60
N SER A 292 -14.58 -34.54 2.31
CA SER A 292 -14.44 -35.86 1.73
C SER A 292 -13.17 -36.53 2.23
N GLY A 293 -13.09 -37.85 2.07
CA GLY A 293 -11.87 -38.59 2.39
C GLY A 293 -10.68 -38.26 1.49
N SER A 294 -10.84 -37.40 0.48
CA SER A 294 -9.74 -36.95 -0.39
C SER A 294 -8.94 -35.81 0.23
N MET A 295 -9.53 -35.05 1.15
CA MET A 295 -8.91 -33.95 1.88
C MET A 295 -8.44 -34.43 3.25
N THR A 296 -7.21 -34.91 3.37
CA THR A 296 -6.70 -35.44 4.65
C THR A 296 -5.59 -34.55 5.19
N GLU A 297 -4.42 -34.57 4.55
CA GLU A 297 -3.30 -33.69 4.88
C GLU A 297 -3.61 -32.23 4.54
N GLU A 298 -4.49 -31.99 3.58
CA GLU A 298 -4.90 -30.66 3.15
C GLU A 298 -5.73 -29.94 4.20
N TRP A 299 -6.46 -30.66 5.07
CA TRP A 299 -7.11 -30.03 6.24
C TRP A 299 -6.09 -29.44 7.19
N LYS A 300 -4.98 -30.15 7.42
CA LYS A 300 -3.88 -29.64 8.25
C LYS A 300 -3.27 -28.38 7.64
N ASP A 301 -3.07 -28.37 6.33
CA ASP A 301 -2.56 -27.21 5.60
C ASP A 301 -3.54 -26.05 5.64
N MET A 302 -4.84 -26.28 5.42
CA MET A 302 -5.87 -25.25 5.54
C MET A 302 -5.91 -24.65 6.96
N CYS A 303 -5.82 -25.48 8.01
CA CYS A 303 -5.79 -25.02 9.40
C CYS A 303 -4.58 -24.12 9.65
N ALA A 304 -3.40 -24.54 9.18
CA ALA A 304 -2.18 -23.76 9.30
C ALA A 304 -2.21 -22.48 8.45
N VAL A 305 -2.78 -22.52 7.24
CA VAL A 305 -2.95 -21.36 6.36
C VAL A 305 -3.86 -20.33 7.01
N PHE A 306 -4.98 -20.73 7.62
CA PHE A 306 -5.92 -19.76 8.16
C PHE A 306 -5.53 -19.27 9.56
N TYR A 307 -5.28 -20.22 10.48
CA TYR A 307 -5.08 -19.95 11.91
C TYR A 307 -3.62 -19.94 12.35
N GLY A 308 -2.69 -20.34 11.48
CA GLY A 308 -1.26 -20.43 11.76
C GLY A 308 -0.84 -21.82 12.22
N GLY A 309 0.40 -22.20 11.93
CA GLY A 309 0.96 -23.51 12.30
C GLY A 309 1.92 -24.07 11.27
N ASN A 310 2.23 -25.36 11.41
CA ASN A 310 3.09 -26.06 10.46
C ASN A 310 2.25 -26.72 9.35
N LEU A 311 2.59 -26.40 8.11
CA LEU A 311 2.13 -27.10 6.93
C LEU A 311 2.60 -28.57 6.94
N THR A 312 1.98 -29.41 6.13
CA THR A 312 2.36 -30.80 5.86
C THR A 312 3.76 -30.89 5.27
N SER A 313 4.20 -29.86 4.53
CA SER A 313 5.59 -29.69 4.08
C SER A 313 6.61 -29.55 5.22
N GLY A 314 6.14 -29.23 6.43
CA GLY A 314 6.97 -28.94 7.62
C GLY A 314 7.36 -27.48 7.76
N GLU A 315 6.99 -26.62 6.79
CA GLU A 315 7.18 -25.18 6.88
C GLU A 315 6.18 -24.55 7.85
N TYR A 316 6.63 -23.53 8.57
CA TYR A 316 5.77 -22.77 9.47
C TYR A 316 5.16 -21.58 8.73
N PHE A 317 3.86 -21.39 8.91
CA PHE A 317 3.13 -20.21 8.46
C PHE A 317 2.40 -19.55 9.63
N GLN A 318 2.41 -18.22 9.70
CA GLN A 318 1.76 -17.48 10.79
C GLN A 318 0.23 -17.58 10.78
N GLY A 319 -0.36 -17.86 9.61
CA GLY A 319 -1.80 -17.87 9.41
C GLY A 319 -2.29 -16.53 8.87
N VAL A 320 -3.24 -16.56 7.93
CA VAL A 320 -3.83 -15.35 7.32
C VAL A 320 -4.53 -14.51 8.38
N LYS A 321 -5.32 -15.14 9.27
CA LYS A 321 -6.05 -14.40 10.30
C LYS A 321 -5.09 -13.71 11.29
N PRO A 322 -4.14 -14.40 11.94
CA PRO A 322 -3.16 -13.74 12.80
C PRO A 322 -2.28 -12.69 12.09
N LEU A 323 -1.94 -12.92 10.82
CA LEU A 323 -1.14 -11.99 10.03
C LEU A 323 -1.88 -10.67 9.77
N LEU A 324 -3.17 -10.75 9.43
CA LEU A 324 -4.01 -9.57 9.23
C LEU A 324 -4.35 -8.87 10.55
N GLU A 325 -4.56 -9.63 11.63
CA GLU A 325 -4.80 -9.07 12.97
C GLU A 325 -3.59 -8.29 13.50
N ASP A 326 -2.36 -8.77 13.28
CA ASP A 326 -1.13 -8.03 13.60
C ASP A 326 -1.02 -6.71 12.81
N ALA A 327 -1.57 -6.69 11.60
CA ALA A 327 -1.74 -5.49 10.79
C ALA A 327 -2.94 -4.62 11.20
N SER A 328 -3.59 -4.88 12.33
CA SER A 328 -4.79 -4.18 12.80
C SER A 328 -6.00 -4.31 11.87
N ILE A 329 -6.12 -5.41 11.13
CA ILE A 329 -7.29 -5.77 10.33
C ILE A 329 -8.04 -6.87 11.07
N THR A 330 -9.31 -6.65 11.41
CA THR A 330 -10.12 -7.67 12.10
C THR A 330 -10.70 -8.63 11.07
N VAL A 331 -10.32 -9.90 11.16
CA VAL A 331 -10.87 -10.96 10.31
C VAL A 331 -12.03 -11.63 11.05
N LEU A 332 -13.20 -11.60 10.41
CA LEU A 332 -14.40 -12.32 10.82
C LEU A 332 -14.55 -13.56 9.95
N GLU A 333 -14.28 -14.75 10.46
CA GLU A 333 -14.34 -15.97 9.68
C GLU A 333 -15.53 -16.83 10.02
N THR A 334 -16.15 -17.42 8.99
CA THR A 334 -16.93 -18.65 9.15
C THR A 334 -16.49 -19.63 8.08
N LEU A 335 -16.15 -20.84 8.49
CA LEU A 335 -15.81 -21.92 7.57
C LEU A 335 -16.92 -22.96 7.58
N TYR A 336 -17.38 -23.35 6.40
CA TYR A 336 -18.53 -24.23 6.23
C TYR A 336 -18.09 -25.57 5.64
N ALA A 337 -18.07 -26.58 6.50
CA ALA A 337 -17.83 -27.97 6.17
C ALA A 337 -19.05 -28.54 5.41
N LEU A 338 -18.89 -28.83 4.12
CA LEU A 338 -19.91 -29.46 3.29
C LEU A 338 -20.28 -30.82 3.88
N SER A 339 -21.55 -31.22 3.87
CA SER A 339 -21.98 -32.56 4.34
C SER A 339 -21.77 -32.82 5.85
N GLY A 340 -21.08 -31.91 6.58
CA GLY A 340 -20.95 -31.94 8.04
C GLY A 340 -20.02 -33.02 8.60
N GLN A 341 -19.00 -33.44 7.85
CA GLN A 341 -17.95 -34.31 8.39
C GLN A 341 -16.85 -33.48 9.09
N PHE A 342 -16.56 -33.79 10.36
CA PHE A 342 -15.68 -32.98 11.22
C PHE A 342 -14.49 -33.75 11.79
N SER A 343 -14.32 -35.03 11.43
CA SER A 343 -13.18 -35.84 11.87
C SER A 343 -11.82 -35.18 11.62
N HIS A 344 -11.73 -34.30 10.63
CA HIS A 344 -10.52 -33.55 10.34
C HIS A 344 -10.43 -32.29 11.22
N ALA A 345 -11.44 -31.42 11.24
CA ALA A 345 -11.43 -30.19 12.04
C ALA A 345 -11.19 -30.42 13.54
N ALA A 346 -11.79 -31.46 14.12
CA ALA A 346 -11.71 -31.74 15.56
C ALA A 346 -10.36 -32.31 16.03
N ASN A 347 -9.57 -32.87 15.11
CA ASN A 347 -8.33 -33.59 15.43
C ASN A 347 -7.06 -32.85 14.94
N HIS A 348 -7.21 -31.84 14.10
CA HIS A 348 -6.08 -31.06 13.58
C HIS A 348 -5.80 -29.84 14.45
N LYS A 349 -4.53 -29.72 14.84
CA LYS A 349 -3.98 -28.52 15.50
C LYS A 349 -4.32 -27.26 14.71
N ASN A 350 -4.69 -26.22 15.45
CA ASN A 350 -5.05 -24.88 14.99
C ASN A 350 -6.48 -24.75 14.45
N CYS A 351 -7.18 -25.86 14.23
CA CYS A 351 -8.61 -25.84 13.89
C CYS A 351 -9.53 -26.15 15.07
N GLU A 352 -9.00 -26.62 16.21
CA GLU A 352 -9.84 -27.04 17.33
C GLU A 352 -10.66 -25.88 17.89
N ASP A 353 -10.07 -24.69 17.97
CA ASP A 353 -10.76 -23.49 18.45
C ASP A 353 -11.87 -23.07 17.49
N GLY A 354 -11.60 -23.07 16.18
CA GLY A 354 -12.62 -22.83 15.16
C GLY A 354 -13.73 -23.88 15.18
N TYR A 355 -13.38 -25.16 15.34
CA TYR A 355 -14.32 -26.26 15.51
C TYR A 355 -15.22 -26.07 16.74
N ILE A 356 -14.65 -25.70 17.89
CA ILE A 356 -15.38 -25.40 19.12
C ILE A 356 -16.29 -24.18 18.92
N ALA A 357 -15.80 -23.11 18.29
CA ALA A 357 -16.59 -21.91 18.00
C ALA A 357 -17.79 -22.17 17.06
N GLY A 358 -17.67 -23.16 16.17
CA GLY A 358 -18.77 -23.68 15.35
C GLY A 358 -19.67 -24.70 16.06
N GLY A 359 -19.65 -24.71 17.40
CA GLY A 359 -20.44 -25.62 18.22
C GLY A 359 -20.00 -27.08 18.12
N SER A 360 -18.71 -27.34 17.91
CA SER A 360 -18.16 -28.69 17.74
C SER A 360 -18.87 -29.47 16.61
N GLY A 361 -19.20 -28.77 15.53
CA GLY A 361 -19.90 -29.33 14.37
C GLY A 361 -21.37 -29.64 14.62
N SER A 362 -21.94 -29.18 15.74
CA SER A 362 -23.38 -29.30 16.01
C SER A 362 -24.19 -28.10 15.51
N GLU A 363 -23.53 -27.02 15.09
CA GLU A 363 -24.22 -25.85 14.54
C GLU A 363 -24.08 -25.75 13.02
N GLY A 364 -25.22 -25.49 12.37
CA GLY A 364 -25.30 -25.17 10.95
C GLY A 364 -25.00 -23.69 10.66
N PRO A 365 -25.41 -23.19 9.49
CA PRO A 365 -25.24 -21.79 9.11
C PRO A 365 -25.75 -20.80 10.16
N ARG A 366 -24.99 -19.72 10.36
CA ARG A 366 -25.41 -18.66 11.27
C ARG A 366 -26.69 -18.00 10.75
N THR A 367 -27.57 -17.63 11.67
CA THR A 367 -28.78 -16.84 11.38
C THR A 367 -28.51 -15.33 11.41
N THR A 368 -27.34 -14.91 11.89
CA THR A 368 -26.89 -13.50 11.93
C THR A 368 -25.47 -13.38 11.40
N TYR A 369 -25.16 -12.23 10.80
CA TYR A 369 -23.80 -11.87 10.36
C TYR A 369 -22.85 -11.75 11.57
N LEU A 370 -21.54 -11.89 11.33
CA LEU A 370 -20.48 -11.71 12.33
C LEU A 370 -20.26 -10.23 12.71
N GLY A 371 -19.51 -9.96 13.76
CA GLY A 371 -19.22 -8.58 14.18
C GLY A 371 -20.40 -7.88 14.87
N GLN A 372 -21.37 -8.64 15.42
CA GLN A 372 -22.44 -8.07 16.26
C GLN A 372 -21.90 -7.33 17.48
N ASN A 373 -20.71 -7.71 17.93
CA ASN A 373 -19.93 -7.07 18.98
C ASN A 373 -18.43 -7.34 18.75
N THR A 374 -17.56 -6.68 19.51
CA THR A 374 -16.09 -6.75 19.32
C THR A 374 -15.48 -8.13 19.60
N SER A 375 -16.20 -9.05 20.25
CA SER A 375 -15.77 -10.43 20.47
C SER A 375 -16.37 -11.43 19.47
N ASP A 376 -17.32 -11.01 18.64
CA ASP A 376 -17.96 -11.85 17.63
C ASP A 376 -17.12 -11.89 16.35
N THR A 377 -15.87 -12.33 16.49
CA THR A 377 -14.87 -12.37 15.40
C THR A 377 -14.69 -13.74 14.78
N SER A 378 -15.43 -14.75 15.22
CA SER A 378 -15.38 -16.09 14.66
C SER A 378 -16.76 -16.74 14.70
N GLY A 379 -17.24 -17.18 13.54
CA GLY A 379 -18.35 -18.12 13.42
C GLY A 379 -17.87 -19.56 13.58
N GLY A 380 -16.56 -19.79 13.53
CA GLY A 380 -15.97 -21.12 13.61
C GLY A 380 -16.26 -22.00 12.40
N ILE A 381 -15.99 -23.30 12.56
CA ILE A 381 -16.19 -24.33 11.55
C ILE A 381 -17.56 -24.98 11.77
N ARG A 382 -18.50 -24.72 10.86
CA ARG A 382 -19.91 -25.14 10.92
C ARG A 382 -20.25 -26.10 9.80
N TYR A 383 -21.32 -26.88 9.92
CA TYR A 383 -21.75 -27.73 8.80
C TYR A 383 -22.69 -26.99 7.86
N VAL A 384 -22.69 -27.41 6.59
CA VAL A 384 -23.74 -27.09 5.62
C VAL A 384 -24.33 -28.40 5.13
N GLU A 385 -25.63 -28.59 5.33
CA GLU A 385 -26.39 -29.76 4.88
C GLU A 385 -27.28 -29.47 3.67
N PHE A 386 -27.21 -28.25 3.11
CA PHE A 386 -28.02 -27.82 1.97
C PHE A 386 -27.18 -27.06 0.96
N VAL A 387 -27.36 -27.39 -0.32
CA VAL A 387 -26.80 -26.66 -1.46
C VAL A 387 -27.92 -26.17 -2.37
N MET A 388 -27.65 -25.12 -3.15
CA MET A 388 -28.59 -24.62 -4.13
C MET A 388 -28.37 -25.31 -5.48
N TYR A 389 -29.36 -26.07 -5.94
CA TYR A 389 -29.33 -26.72 -7.25
C TYR A 389 -30.67 -26.50 -7.98
N ASN A 390 -30.60 -26.06 -9.24
CA ASN A 390 -31.75 -25.81 -10.09
C ASN A 390 -32.85 -24.95 -9.41
N ASN A 391 -32.45 -23.85 -8.78
CA ASN A 391 -33.32 -22.91 -8.06
C ASN A 391 -34.11 -23.56 -6.89
N SER A 392 -33.60 -24.67 -6.34
CA SER A 392 -34.16 -25.37 -5.18
C SER A 392 -33.06 -25.77 -4.19
N SER A 393 -33.43 -25.92 -2.92
CA SER A 393 -32.52 -26.43 -1.90
C SER A 393 -32.44 -27.96 -2.04
N LEU A 394 -31.24 -28.48 -2.20
CA LEU A 394 -30.95 -29.91 -2.16
C LEU A 394 -30.27 -30.24 -0.83
N THR A 395 -30.83 -31.19 -0.09
CA THR A 395 -30.17 -31.73 1.11
C THR A 395 -28.99 -32.60 0.70
N ILE A 396 -27.83 -32.37 1.32
CA ILE A 396 -26.61 -33.15 1.17
C ILE A 396 -26.35 -33.94 2.46
N PRO A 397 -26.71 -35.24 2.52
CA PRO A 397 -26.48 -36.05 3.72
C PRO A 397 -24.99 -36.27 3.98
N THR A 398 -24.63 -36.38 5.26
CA THR A 398 -23.25 -36.67 5.68
C THR A 398 -22.68 -37.90 5.01
N ASP A 399 -21.53 -37.73 4.38
CA ASP A 399 -20.75 -38.81 3.78
C ASP A 399 -19.23 -38.56 3.87
N TRP A 400 -18.47 -39.35 3.13
CA TRP A 400 -17.01 -39.25 3.00
C TRP A 400 -16.58 -39.10 1.53
N GLY A 401 -17.46 -38.59 0.68
CA GLY A 401 -17.27 -38.59 -0.76
C GLY A 401 -18.19 -37.59 -1.45
N TYR A 402 -19.10 -38.10 -2.28
CA TYR A 402 -19.88 -37.28 -3.22
C TYR A 402 -20.54 -36.02 -2.64
N ASN A 403 -21.22 -36.13 -1.49
CA ASN A 403 -21.93 -34.99 -0.88
C ASN A 403 -20.95 -34.01 -0.21
N SER A 404 -19.82 -34.51 0.29
CA SER A 404 -18.75 -33.72 0.90
C SER A 404 -17.96 -32.88 -0.11
N GLU A 405 -18.06 -33.21 -1.40
CA GLU A 405 -17.47 -32.47 -2.52
C GLU A 405 -18.51 -31.65 -3.31
N MET A 406 -19.75 -31.55 -2.80
CA MET A 406 -20.85 -30.94 -3.55
C MET A 406 -20.88 -29.43 -3.37
N TRP A 407 -20.05 -28.72 -4.15
CA TRP A 407 -19.92 -27.25 -4.10
C TRP A 407 -21.12 -26.48 -4.69
N GLY A 408 -22.05 -27.15 -5.38
CA GLY A 408 -23.20 -26.55 -6.06
C GLY A 408 -23.41 -27.09 -7.47
#